data_AF-A0A800IEI6-F1
#
_entry.id   AF-A0A800IEI6-F1
#
_cell.length_a   1.000
_cell.length_b   1.000
_cell.length_c   1.000
_cell.angle_alpha   90.00
_cell.angle_beta   90.00
_cell.angle_gamma   90.00
#
_symmetry.space_group_name_H-M   'P 1'
#
loop_
_entity.id
_entity.type
_entity.pdbx_description
1 polymer ?
#
loop_
_entity_poly.entity_id
_entity_poly.type
_entity_poly.pdbx_seq_one_letter_code
_entity_poly.pdbx_strand_id
1 'polypeptide(L)' 'MASESQELRKAGLKVTLPRVKIYQILEQATEGDHWSAEDIYKLLMEQDEDVCLATVYRVLTQFETAGL' A
#
# COMPACT_ATOMS: atom_id res chain seq x y z
N MET A 1 -1.31 9.01 9.91
CA MET A 1 -0.27 9.70 9.10
C MET A 1 1.16 9.55 9.64
N ALA A 2 1.42 9.84 10.93
CA ALA A 2 2.77 9.75 11.49
C ALA A 2 3.24 8.30 11.70
N SER A 3 2.33 7.37 11.99
CA SER A 3 2.64 5.95 12.23
C SER A 3 3.01 5.20 10.95
N GLU A 4 2.21 5.33 9.89
CA GLU A 4 2.43 4.68 8.60
C GLU A 4 3.74 5.16 7.97
N SER A 5 4.02 6.46 8.06
CA SER A 5 5.29 7.03 7.62
C SER A 5 6.49 6.52 8.42
N GLN A 6 6.31 6.17 9.70
CA GLN A 6 7.35 5.57 10.53
C GLN A 6 7.57 4.10 10.18
N GLU A 7 6.51 3.30 9.99
CA GLU A 7 6.63 1.89 9.59
C GLU A 7 7.33 1.75 8.24
N LEU A 8 6.95 2.58 7.25
CA LEU A 8 7.65 2.60 5.96
C LEU A 8 9.15 2.95 6.10
N ARG A 9 9.51 3.89 6.98
CA ARG A 9 10.92 4.23 7.25
C ARG A 9 11.67 3.10 7.94
N LYS A 10 11.04 2.42 8.91
CA LYS A 10 11.62 1.26 9.61
C LYS A 10 11.87 0.11 8.64
N ALA A 11 10.97 -0.09 7.68
CA ALA A 11 11.12 -1.05 6.59
C ALA A 11 12.15 -0.61 5.51
N GLY A 12 12.83 0.53 5.68
CA GLY A 12 13.82 1.04 4.72
C GLY A 12 13.22 1.64 3.44
N LEU A 13 11.91 1.87 3.40
CA LEU A 13 11.21 2.42 2.26
C LEU A 13 11.11 3.94 2.35
N LYS A 14 11.50 4.63 1.27
CA LYS A 14 11.22 6.07 1.11
C LYS A 14 9.71 6.32 1.25
N VAL A 15 9.33 7.27 2.09
CA VAL A 15 7.93 7.66 2.23
C VAL A 15 7.48 8.40 0.96
N THR A 16 6.48 7.85 0.28
CA THR A 16 5.85 8.42 -0.91
C THR A 16 4.34 8.22 -0.80
N LEU A 17 3.54 9.12 -1.37
CA LEU A 17 2.08 9.05 -1.28
C LEU A 17 1.50 7.68 -1.70
N PRO A 18 1.89 7.05 -2.84
CA PRO A 18 1.36 5.74 -3.21
C PRO A 18 1.62 4.64 -2.18
N ARG A 19 2.79 4.65 -1.54
CA ARG A 19 3.14 3.68 -0.49
C ARG A 19 2.29 3.89 0.76
N VAL A 20 2.10 5.15 1.18
CA VAL A 20 1.27 5.45 2.35
C VAL A 20 -0.17 5.01 2.10
N LYS A 21 -0.73 5.29 0.92
CA LYS A 21 -2.11 4.94 0.58
C LYS A 21 -2.33 3.43 0.50
N ILE A 22 -1.45 2.71 -0.18
CA ILE A 22 -1.52 1.24 -0.26
C ILE A 22 -1.38 0.61 1.12
N TYR A 23 -0.45 1.09 1.94
CA TYR A 23 -0.27 0.63 3.31
C TYR A 23 -1.52 0.87 4.18
N GLN A 24 -2.14 2.05 4.06
CA GLN A 24 -3.39 2.38 4.76
C GLN A 24 -4.56 1.50 4.33
N ILE A 25 -4.63 1.11 3.05
CA ILE A 25 -5.62 0.15 2.59
C ILE A 25 -5.36 -1.19 3.29
N LEU A 26 -4.13 -1.72 3.20
CA LEU A 26 -3.75 -3.00 3.82
C LEU A 26 -4.01 -3.06 5.33
N GLU A 27 -3.80 -1.97 6.07
CA GLU A 27 -4.10 -1.91 7.52
C GLU A 27 -5.61 -2.01 7.84
N GLN A 28 -6.50 -1.78 6.87
CA GLN A 28 -7.95 -1.93 7.05
C GLN A 28 -8.41 -3.39 6.84
N ALA A 29 -7.54 -4.26 6.33
CA ALA A 29 -7.86 -5.67 6.13
C ALA A 29 -8.15 -6.34 7.47
N THR A 30 -9.24 -7.10 7.52
CA THR A 30 -9.60 -7.96 8.66
C THR A 30 -9.08 -9.38 8.45
N GLU A 31 -9.20 -10.21 9.49
CA GLU A 31 -8.74 -11.60 9.41
C GLU A 31 -9.54 -12.37 8.33
N GLY A 32 -8.83 -12.83 7.31
CA GLY A 32 -9.41 -13.52 6.14
C GLY A 32 -9.50 -12.65 4.88
N ASP A 33 -9.27 -11.34 4.98
CA ASP A 33 -9.19 -10.47 3.81
C ASP A 33 -7.87 -10.72 3.06
N HIS A 34 -8.00 -11.13 1.80
CA HIS A 34 -6.89 -11.29 0.87
C HIS A 34 -7.21 -10.53 -0.40
N TRP A 35 -6.58 -9.38 -0.57
CA TRP A 35 -6.79 -8.54 -1.74
C TRP A 35 -5.72 -8.80 -2.80
N SER A 36 -6.17 -8.89 -4.04
CA SER A 36 -5.27 -8.81 -5.19
C SER A 36 -4.76 -7.38 -5.39
N ALA A 37 -3.74 -7.21 -6.23
CA ALA A 37 -3.30 -5.89 -6.65
C ALA A 37 -4.42 -5.12 -7.36
N GLU A 38 -5.25 -5.81 -8.13
CA GLU A 38 -6.42 -5.25 -8.81
C GLU A 38 -7.49 -4.78 -7.83
N ASP A 39 -7.69 -5.48 -6.71
CA ASP A 39 -8.65 -5.07 -5.69
C ASP A 39 -8.17 -3.79 -4.98
N ILE A 40 -6.88 -3.73 -4.62
CA ILE A 40 -6.28 -2.52 -4.05
C ILE A 40 -6.35 -1.35 -5.04
N TYR A 41 -6.11 -1.60 -6.33
CA TYR A 41 -6.24 -0.59 -7.37
C TYR A 41 -7.68 -0.06 -7.48
N LYS A 42 -8.70 -0.92 -7.42
CA LYS A 42 -10.11 -0.49 -7.40
C LYS A 42 -10.41 0.39 -6.19
N LEU A 43 -9.96 0.01 -5.00
CA LEU A 43 -10.14 0.80 -3.78
C LEU A 43 -9.47 2.17 -3.88
N LEU A 44 -8.29 2.26 -4.50
CA LEU A 44 -7.63 3.55 -4.76
C LEU A 44 -8.43 4.42 -5.73
N MET A 45 -8.99 3.83 -6.80
CA MET A 45 -9.85 4.57 -7.73
C MET A 45 -11.12 5.09 -7.06
N GLU A 46 -11.73 4.30 -6.17
CA GLU A 46 -12.92 4.71 -5.40
C GLU A 46 -12.63 5.86 -4.43
N GLN A 47 -11.35 6.05 -4.06
CA GLN A 47 -10.87 7.15 -3.23
C GLN A 47 -10.34 8.34 -4.05
N ASP A 48 -10.54 8.36 -5.37
CA ASP A 48 -10.03 9.37 -6.30
C ASP A 48 -8.48 9.53 -6.26
N GLU A 49 -7.75 8.46 -5.92
CA GLU A 49 -6.29 8.48 -5.88
C GLU A 49 -5.67 8.22 -7.27
N ASP A 50 -4.76 9.10 -7.70
CA ASP A 50 -4.03 8.97 -8.96
C ASP A 50 -2.84 8.01 -8.83
N VAL A 51 -3.14 6.71 -8.76
CA VAL A 51 -2.14 5.63 -8.69
C VAL A 51 -2.46 4.59 -9.76
N CYS A 52 -1.54 4.39 -10.71
CA CYS A 52 -1.71 3.36 -11.73
C CYS A 52 -1.52 1.94 -11.18
N LEU A 53 -2.19 0.96 -11.79
CA LEU A 53 -2.08 -0.47 -11.42
C LEU A 53 -0.62 -0.97 -11.38
N ALA A 54 0.21 -0.57 -12.35
CA ALA A 54 1.63 -0.94 -12.36
C ALA A 54 2.40 -0.42 -11.12
N THR A 55 2.01 0.74 -10.60
CA THR A 55 2.57 1.27 -9.34
C THR A 55 2.09 0.46 -8.15
N VAL A 56 0.84 0.00 -8.14
CA VAL A 56 0.33 -0.90 -7.08
C VAL A 56 1.16 -2.18 -7.03
N TYR A 57 1.32 -2.88 -8.15
CA TYR A 57 2.16 -4.08 -8.24
C TYR A 57 3.58 -3.83 -7.73
N ARG A 58 4.24 -2.78 -8.22
CA ARG A 58 5.61 -2.43 -7.81
C ARG A 58 5.70 -2.16 -6.30
N VAL A 59 4.71 -1.48 -5.72
CA VAL A 59 4.70 -1.18 -4.29
C VAL A 59 4.48 -2.45 -3.47
N LEU A 60 3.55 -3.33 -3.87
CA LEU A 60 3.30 -4.59 -3.17
C LEU A 60 4.54 -5.50 -3.18
N THR A 61 5.23 -5.66 -4.32
CA THR A 61 6.51 -6.40 -4.38
C THR A 61 7.58 -5.77 -3.48
N GLN A 62 7.61 -4.43 -3.38
CA GLN A 62 8.55 -3.74 -2.50
C GLN A 62 8.21 -3.93 -1.02
N PHE A 63 6.94 -4.02 -0.67
CA PHE A 63 6.49 -4.32 0.69
C PHE A 63 6.87 -5.76 1.08
N GLU A 64 6.55 -6.73 0.22
CA GLU A 64 6.95 -8.13 0.39
C GLU A 64 8.48 -8.26 0.59
N THR A 65 9.26 -7.60 -0.27
CA THR A 65 10.74 -7.61 -0.17
C THR A 65 11.24 -6.98 1.14
N ALA A 66 10.51 -5.99 1.67
CA ALA A 66 10.84 -5.31 2.92
C ALA A 66 10.29 -6.04 4.16
N GLY A 67 9.57 -7.15 3.98
CA GLY A 67 8.95 -7.92 5.08
C GLY A 67 7.76 -7.22 5.71
N LEU A 68 7.04 -6.41 4.93
CA LEU A 68 5.76 -5.79 5.31
C LEU A 68 4.56 -6.62 4.85
#